data_AF-A0A0R0AG56-F1
#
_entry.id   AF-A0A0R0AG56-F1
#
_cell.length_a   1.000
_cell.length_b   1.000
_cell.length_c   1.000
_cell.angle_alpha   90.00
_cell.angle_beta   90.00
_cell.angle_gamma   90.00
#
_symmetry.space_group_name_H-M   'P 1'
#
loop_
_entity.id
_entity.type
_entity.pdbx_description
1 polymer ?
#
loop_
_entity_poly.entity_id
_entity_poly.type
_entity_poly.pdbx_seq_one_letter_code
_entity_poly.pdbx_strand_id
1 'polypeptide(L)'
;MTWLEFAAACADAGEDLLPEDNAVFVYAERIGLPGEFVGLAWGWFKARHADKRQVGVRGWRQAFGNCVRENWGKLWWDNGGTWELTTAGKQAQREVQAQAVAA
;
A
#
# COMPACT_ATOMS: atom_id res chain seq x y z
N MET A 1 2.59 9.02 -11.06
CA MET A 1 3.50 9.45 -9.98
C MET A 1 4.33 8.24 -9.60
N THR A 2 5.66 8.37 -9.55
CA THR A 2 6.57 7.24 -9.33
C THR A 2 6.77 6.98 -7.84
N TRP A 3 7.27 5.79 -7.51
CA TRP A 3 7.52 5.34 -6.13
C TRP A 3 8.45 6.29 -5.34
N LEU A 4 9.45 6.89 -6.00
CA LEU A 4 10.35 7.89 -5.39
C LEU A 4 9.60 9.16 -4.99
N GLU A 5 8.61 9.58 -5.79
CA GLU A 5 7.78 10.75 -5.49
C GLU A 5 6.81 10.46 -4.33
N PHE A 6 6.32 9.22 -4.22
CA PHE A 6 5.46 8.79 -3.11
C PHE A 6 6.24 8.63 -1.79
N ALA A 7 7.44 8.06 -1.84
CA ALA A 7 8.32 7.98 -0.68
C ALA A 7 8.71 9.38 -0.18
N ALA A 8 8.99 10.32 -1.09
CA ALA A 8 9.23 11.71 -0.73
C ALA A 8 7.99 12.37 -0.09
N ALA A 9 6.78 12.12 -0.62
CA ALA A 9 5.53 12.63 -0.07
C ALA A 9 5.21 12.07 1.35
N CYS A 10 5.51 10.79 1.60
CA CYS A 10 5.35 10.20 2.93
C CYS A 10 6.36 10.75 3.94
N ALA A 11 7.59 11.05 3.51
CA ALA A 11 8.59 11.71 4.34
C ALA A 11 8.18 13.13 4.70
N ASP A 12 7.62 13.87 3.74
CA ASP A 12 7.11 15.25 3.93
C ASP A 12 5.91 15.30 4.90
N ALA A 13 5.08 14.25 4.89
CA ALA A 13 3.93 14.09 5.80
C ALA A 13 4.30 13.62 7.23
N GLY A 14 5.58 13.35 7.51
CA GLY A 14 6.04 12.90 8.84
C GLY A 14 5.56 11.50 9.23
N GLU A 15 5.16 10.67 8.27
CA GLU A 15 4.80 9.27 8.51
C GLU A 15 6.05 8.39 8.47
N ASP A 16 6.25 7.54 9.50
CA ASP A 16 7.37 6.59 9.58
C ASP A 16 7.34 5.61 8.40
N LEU A 17 8.13 5.93 7.39
CA LEU A 17 8.24 5.18 6.16
C LEU A 17 8.66 3.73 6.43
N LEU A 18 7.99 2.82 5.71
CA LEU A 18 8.60 1.52 5.41
C LEU A 18 10.01 1.78 4.88
N PRO A 19 11.05 1.14 5.42
CA PRO A 19 12.41 1.30 4.91
C PRO A 19 12.43 1.10 3.40
N GLU A 20 13.19 1.92 2.68
CA GLU A 20 13.36 1.87 1.23
C GLU A 20 13.70 0.45 0.72
N ASP A 21 14.46 -0.33 1.51
CA ASP A 21 14.83 -1.72 1.23
C ASP A 21 13.77 -2.77 1.64
N ASN A 22 12.53 -2.37 1.90
CA ASN A 22 11.53 -3.34 2.32
C ASN A 22 11.24 -4.34 1.18
N ALA A 23 11.26 -5.63 1.51
CA ALA A 23 11.01 -6.74 0.60
C ALA A 23 9.66 -6.67 -0.15
N VAL A 24 8.74 -5.79 0.24
CA VAL A 24 7.50 -5.49 -0.48
C VAL A 24 7.75 -4.73 -1.78
N PHE A 25 8.75 -3.83 -1.82
CA PHE A 25 9.08 -3.03 -3.01
C PHE A 25 9.82 -3.85 -4.04
N VAL A 26 10.83 -4.62 -3.60
CA VAL A 26 11.52 -5.62 -4.45
C VAL A 26 10.53 -6.62 -5.04
N TYR A 27 9.49 -7.00 -4.29
CA TYR A 27 8.43 -7.86 -4.80
C TYR A 27 7.58 -7.14 -5.86
N ALA A 28 7.12 -5.92 -5.57
CA ALA A 28 6.28 -5.15 -6.50
C ALA A 28 6.99 -4.92 -7.84
N GLU A 29 8.26 -4.51 -7.82
CA GLU A 29 9.07 -4.36 -9.03
C GLU A 29 9.21 -5.67 -9.79
N ARG A 30 9.48 -6.79 -9.10
CA ARG A 30 9.64 -8.11 -9.72
C ARG A 30 8.39 -8.59 -10.47
N ILE A 31 7.20 -8.22 -10.01
CA ILE A 31 5.93 -8.60 -10.67
C ILE A 31 5.34 -7.47 -11.53
N GLY A 32 6.03 -6.34 -11.65
CA GLY A 32 5.55 -5.16 -12.37
C GLY A 32 4.35 -4.47 -11.73
N LEU A 33 4.10 -4.67 -10.42
CA LEU A 33 2.99 -4.04 -9.72
C LEU A 33 3.27 -2.54 -9.56
N PRO A 34 2.37 -1.64 -10.00
CA PRO A 34 2.57 -0.21 -9.87
C PRO A 34 2.73 0.21 -8.41
N GLY A 35 3.68 1.11 -8.13
CA GLY A 35 3.89 1.66 -6.78
C GLY A 35 2.63 2.32 -6.22
N GLU A 36 1.78 2.89 -7.09
CA GLU A 36 0.48 3.47 -6.74
C GLU A 36 -0.46 2.43 -6.09
N PHE A 37 -0.38 1.17 -6.50
CA PHE A 37 -1.21 0.08 -5.95
C PHE A 37 -0.66 -0.38 -4.59
N VAL A 38 0.66 -0.32 -4.41
CA VAL A 38 1.30 -0.56 -3.11
C VAL A 38 0.93 0.55 -2.12
N GLY A 39 0.95 1.81 -2.55
CA GLY A 39 0.48 2.94 -1.75
C GLY A 39 -1.01 2.84 -1.39
N LEU A 40 -1.84 2.41 -2.34
CA LEU A 40 -3.25 2.11 -2.09
C LEU A 40 -3.44 1.00 -1.04
N ALA A 41 -2.67 -0.10 -1.16
CA ALA A 41 -2.69 -1.17 -0.18
C ALA A 41 -2.28 -0.67 1.20
N TRP A 42 -1.32 0.26 1.29
CA TRP A 42 -0.89 0.85 2.56
C TRP A 42 -2.02 1.64 3.22
N GLY A 43 -2.69 2.53 2.48
CA GLY A 43 -3.83 3.28 3.00
C GLY A 43 -4.96 2.35 3.47
N TRP A 44 -5.30 1.34 2.66
CA TRP A 44 -6.29 0.31 3.02
C TRP A 44 -5.88 -0.48 4.27
N PHE A 45 -4.60 -0.83 4.39
CA PHE A 45 -4.05 -1.59 5.50
C PHE A 45 -4.09 -0.77 6.80
N LYS A 46 -3.61 0.48 6.78
CA LYS A 46 -3.67 1.41 7.92
C LYS A 46 -5.11 1.59 8.40
N ALA A 47 -6.05 1.90 7.50
CA ALA A 47 -7.44 2.15 7.87
C ALA A 47 -8.13 0.97 8.60
N ARG A 48 -7.62 -0.26 8.42
CA ARG A 48 -8.20 -1.49 9.00
C ARG A 48 -7.39 -2.08 10.15
N HIS A 49 -6.16 -1.62 10.36
CA HIS A 49 -5.21 -2.23 11.28
C HIS A 49 -4.50 -1.22 12.21
N ALA A 50 -4.68 0.10 12.03
CA ALA A 50 -4.03 1.14 12.85
C ALA A 50 -4.46 1.09 14.33
N ASP A 51 -5.70 0.70 14.59
CA ASP A 51 -6.33 0.55 15.89
C ASP A 51 -6.00 -0.80 16.57
N LYS A 52 -5.39 -1.74 15.84
CA LYS A 52 -4.94 -3.02 16.41
C LYS A 52 -3.59 -2.84 17.09
N ARG A 53 -3.63 -2.42 18.36
CA ARG A 53 -2.53 -2.39 19.37
C ARG A 53 -1.65 -3.66 19.46
N GLN A 54 -1.98 -4.73 18.75
CA GLN A 54 -1.39 -6.06 18.92
C GLN A 54 -0.19 -6.36 18.03
N VAL A 55 0.06 -5.58 16.99
CA VAL A 55 1.15 -5.87 16.06
C VAL A 55 2.34 -4.97 16.39
N GLY A 56 3.25 -5.45 17.23
CA GLY A 56 4.49 -4.72 17.54
C GLY A 56 5.25 -4.27 16.28
N VAL A 57 6.15 -3.29 16.42
CA VAL A 57 6.85 -2.57 15.33
C VAL A 57 7.45 -3.49 14.24
N ARG A 58 7.82 -4.72 14.58
CA ARG A 58 8.38 -5.70 13.63
C ARG A 58 7.32 -6.53 12.89
N GLY A 59 6.17 -6.80 13.52
CA GLY A 59 5.14 -7.68 12.97
C GLY A 59 4.29 -7.02 11.89
N TRP A 60 4.04 -5.70 11.99
CA TRP A 60 3.18 -5.02 11.01
C TRP A 60 3.85 -4.89 9.65
N ARG A 61 5.17 -4.73 9.59
CA ARG A 61 5.93 -4.69 8.32
C ARG A 61 5.81 -6.00 7.55
N GLN A 62 5.92 -7.12 8.27
CA GLN A 62 5.72 -8.45 7.68
C GLN A 62 4.26 -8.66 7.26
N ALA A 63 3.30 -8.27 8.10
CA ALA A 63 1.88 -8.35 7.78
C ALA A 63 1.52 -7.51 6.53
N PHE A 64 2.07 -6.31 6.40
CA PHE A 64 1.88 -5.47 5.22
C PHE A 64 2.52 -6.09 3.97
N GLY A 65 3.74 -6.61 4.08
CA GLY A 65 4.38 -7.36 2.99
C GLY A 65 3.54 -8.55 2.52
N ASN A 66 2.91 -9.28 3.44
CA ASN A 66 1.99 -10.37 3.10
C ASN A 66 0.69 -9.84 2.50
N CYS A 67 0.15 -8.73 3.02
CA CYS A 67 -1.04 -8.07 2.49
C CYS A 67 -0.87 -7.72 1.00
N VAL A 68 0.30 -7.21 0.61
CA VAL A 68 0.61 -6.91 -0.79
C VAL A 68 0.81 -8.19 -1.60
N ARG A 69 1.61 -9.16 -1.12
CA ARG A 69 1.85 -10.41 -1.88
C ARG A 69 0.61 -11.23 -2.13
N GLU A 70 -0.27 -11.32 -1.14
CA GLU A 70 -1.48 -12.14 -1.20
C GLU A 70 -2.71 -11.34 -1.63
N ASN A 71 -2.53 -10.03 -1.86
CA ASN A 71 -3.58 -9.10 -2.25
C ASN A 71 -4.81 -9.25 -1.33
N TRP A 72 -4.62 -9.07 -0.02
CA TRP A 72 -5.66 -9.32 1.00
C TRP A 72 -6.94 -8.52 0.75
N GLY A 73 -6.81 -7.27 0.33
CA GLY A 73 -7.95 -6.42 -0.03
C GLY A 73 -8.56 -6.73 -1.40
N LYS A 74 -7.99 -7.68 -2.16
CA LYS A 74 -8.36 -7.98 -3.56
C LYS A 74 -8.46 -6.70 -4.40
N LEU A 75 -7.49 -5.80 -4.21
CA LEU A 75 -7.52 -4.43 -4.73
C LEU A 75 -7.21 -4.38 -6.23
N TRP A 76 -6.39 -5.30 -6.71
CA TRP A 76 -6.03 -5.39 -8.13
C TRP A 76 -6.18 -6.80 -8.70
N TRP A 77 -6.13 -6.86 -10.03
CA TRP A 77 -6.14 -8.08 -10.80
C TRP A 77 -5.22 -7.92 -12.03
N ASP A 78 -4.72 -9.04 -12.55
CA ASP A 78 -3.91 -9.07 -13.77
C ASP A 78 -4.83 -9.04 -14.99
N ASN A 79 -4.64 -8.04 -15.85
CA ASN A 79 -5.27 -7.89 -17.14
C ASN A 79 -4.25 -8.12 -18.26
N GLY A 80 -3.77 -9.37 -18.38
CA GLY A 80 -2.90 -9.78 -19.48
C GLY A 80 -1.53 -9.12 -19.45
N GLY A 81 -0.92 -9.00 -18.27
CA GLY A 81 0.39 -8.37 -18.08
C GLY A 81 0.33 -6.89 -17.69
N THR A 82 -0.87 -6.34 -17.49
CA THR A 82 -1.06 -5.03 -16.85
C THR A 82 -1.89 -5.20 -15.58
N TRP A 83 -1.64 -4.35 -14.58
CA TRP A 83 -2.39 -4.40 -13.33
C TRP A 83 -3.53 -3.39 -13.35
N GLU A 84 -4.75 -3.85 -13.05
CA GLU A 84 -5.94 -3.01 -12.96
C GLU A 84 -6.61 -3.09 -11.59
N LEU A 85 -7.27 -2.01 -11.19
CA LEU A 85 -8.04 -1.99 -9.95
C LEU A 85 -9.36 -2.74 -10.09
N THR A 86 -9.67 -3.58 -9.10
CA THR A 86 -10.99 -4.17 -8.94
C THR A 86 -11.98 -3.11 -8.43
N THR A 87 -13.26 -3.47 -8.33
CA THR A 87 -14.26 -2.64 -7.64
C THR A 87 -13.84 -2.33 -6.20
N ALA A 88 -13.27 -3.31 -5.48
CA ALA A 88 -12.76 -3.11 -4.12
C ALA A 88 -11.56 -2.15 -4.11
N GLY A 89 -10.66 -2.26 -5.09
CA GLY A 89 -9.55 -1.32 -5.28
C GLY A 89 -10.03 0.12 -5.50
N LYS A 90 -11.04 0.32 -6.34
CA LYS A 90 -11.63 1.64 -6.60
C LYS A 90 -12.32 2.23 -5.37
N GLN A 91 -12.99 1.41 -4.55
CA GLN A 91 -13.56 1.86 -3.29
C GLN A 91 -12.47 2.27 -2.30
N ALA A 92 -11.44 1.44 -2.13
CA ALA A 92 -10.29 1.76 -1.29
C ALA A 92 -9.60 3.05 -1.75
N GLN A 93 -9.49 3.27 -3.07
CA GLN A 93 -8.87 4.48 -3.62
C GLN A 93 -9.66 5.73 -3.21
N ARG A 94 -10.99 5.67 -3.27
CA ARG A 94 -11.87 6.76 -2.82
C ARG A 94 -11.78 6.97 -1.31
N GLU A 95 -11.72 5.90 -0.52
CA GLU A 95 -11.54 5.99 0.95
C GLU A 95 -10.24 6.72 1.30
N VAL A 96 -9.12 6.31 0.68
CA VAL A 96 -7.80 6.92 0.92
C VAL A 96 -7.75 8.37 0.44
N GLN A 97 -8.32 8.67 -0.74
CA GLN A 97 -8.41 10.04 -1.25
C GLN A 97 -9.27 10.93 -0.36
N ALA A 98 -10.41 10.43 0.13
CA ALA A 98 -11.28 11.18 1.04
C ALA A 98 -10.57 11.49 2.38
N GLN A 99 -9.77 10.55 2.89
CA GLN A 99 -8.98 10.76 4.11
C GLN A 99 -7.85 11.77 3.91
N ALA A 100 -7.19 11.77 2.74
CA ALA A 100 -6.13 12.72 2.42
C ALA A 100 -6.64 14.17 2.25
N VAL A 101 -7.89 14.36 1.83
CA VAL A 101 -8.51 15.69 1.67
C VAL A 101 -9.09 16.22 3.00
N ALA A 102 -9.32 15.34 3.98
CA ALA A 102 -9.90 15.68 5.27
C ALA A 102 -8.86 15.98 6.37
N ALA A 103 -7.56 15.80 6.09
CA ALA A 103 -6.44 16.06 6.99
C ALA A 103 -5.77 17.40 6.65
#